data_AF-A0A7S1KIE0-F1
#
_entry.id   AF-A0A7S1KIE0-F1
#
_cell.length_a   1.000
_cell.length_b   1.000
_cell.length_c   1.000
_cell.angle_alpha   90.00
_cell.angle_beta   90.00
_cell.angle_gamma   90.00
#
_symmetry.space_group_name_H-M   'P 1'
#
loop_
_entity.id
_entity.type
_entity.pdbx_description
1 polymer ?
#
loop_
_entity_poly.entity_id
_entity_poly.type
_entity_poly.pdbx_seq_one_letter_code
_entity_poly.pdbx_strand_id
1 'polypeptide(L)'
;HIANVLVLFSVWLYIYARIVLGVLTEEASPEMIAMLKGWDKKDWNLMDQISLGLFIFFYVKFFAMVSVEEGVGRGWQHLLYHLKSFSILHFTFTIGTWTSAFDDTMLYGRAKYQNAGRGIQIVHRDFRHLWRMYLSPHWQ
;
A
#
# COMPACT_ATOMS: atom_id res chain seq x y z
N HIS A 1 -13.17 -4.99 9.00
CA HIS A 1 -12.98 -3.84 8.09
C HIS A 1 -11.99 -2.80 8.63
N ILE A 2 -12.26 -2.07 9.72
CA ILE A 2 -11.32 -1.09 10.32
C ILE A 2 -9.98 -1.73 10.72
N ALA A 3 -10.01 -2.97 11.23
CA ALA A 3 -8.82 -3.70 11.65
C ALA A 3 -7.78 -3.89 10.53
N ASN A 4 -8.19 -4.09 9.26
CA ASN A 4 -7.24 -4.29 8.16
C ASN A 4 -6.50 -2.99 7.82
N VAL A 5 -7.20 -1.86 7.81
CA VAL A 5 -6.62 -0.54 7.57
C VAL A 5 -5.70 -0.14 8.73
N LEU A 6 -6.12 -0.39 9.97
CA LEU A 6 -5.29 -0.12 11.15
C LEU A 6 -4.04 -1.00 11.22
N VAL A 7 -4.14 -2.27 10.81
CA VAL A 7 -2.99 -3.19 10.74
C VAL A 7 -2.01 -2.76 9.65
N LEU A 8 -2.51 -2.39 8.47
CA LEU A 8 -1.63 -1.86 7.41
C LEU A 8 -0.99 -0.54 7.83
N PHE A 9 -1.74 0.33 8.50
CA PHE A 9 -1.23 1.60 9.02
C PHE A 9 -0.21 1.39 10.14
N SER A 10 -0.41 0.43 11.04
CA SER A 10 0.53 0.15 12.13
C SER A 10 1.84 -0.45 11.62
N VAL A 11 1.78 -1.37 10.65
CA VAL A 11 2.97 -1.89 9.95
C VAL A 11 3.68 -0.76 9.21
N TRP A 12 2.94 0.13 8.55
CA TRP A 12 3.49 1.30 7.88
C TRP A 12 4.22 2.25 8.84
N LEU A 13 3.56 2.63 9.95
CA LEU A 13 4.12 3.49 10.99
C LEU A 13 5.38 2.87 11.61
N TYR A 14 5.36 1.56 11.84
CA TYR A 14 6.49 0.80 12.38
C TYR A 14 7.72 0.87 11.47
N ILE A 15 7.56 0.57 10.17
CA ILE A 15 8.65 0.63 9.20
C ILE A 15 9.20 2.06 9.11
N TYR A 16 8.33 3.07 9.06
CA TYR A 16 8.75 4.47 8.96
C TYR A 16 9.53 4.91 10.20
N ALA A 17 9.02 4.60 11.39
CA ALA A 17 9.71 4.90 12.64
C ALA A 17 11.09 4.21 12.71
N ARG A 18 11.22 2.96 12.24
CA ARG A 18 12.51 2.25 12.20
C ARG A 18 13.51 2.90 11.26
N ILE A 19 13.09 3.29 10.05
CA ILE A 19 13.97 3.96 9.08
C ILE A 19 14.42 5.32 9.65
N VAL A 20 13.48 6.11 10.19
CA VAL A 20 13.79 7.42 10.79
C VAL A 20 14.73 7.29 11.98
N LEU A 21 14.47 6.34 12.89
CA LEU A 21 15.36 6.10 14.04
C LEU A 21 16.76 5.69 13.59
N GLY A 22 16.89 4.84 12.56
CA GLY A 22 18.19 4.43 12.02
C GLY A 22 18.98 5.60 11.40
N VAL A 23 18.31 6.49 10.66
CA VAL A 23 18.97 7.69 10.11
C VAL A 23 19.35 8.66 11.23
N LEU A 24 18.47 8.88 12.20
CA LEU A 24 18.72 9.79 13.32
C LEU A 24 19.86 9.29 14.21
N THR A 25 20.01 7.98 14.43
CA THR A 25 21.08 7.44 15.29
C THR A 25 22.46 7.53 14.64
N GLU A 26 22.55 7.55 13.30
CA GLU A 26 23.81 7.77 12.58
C GLU A 26 24.33 9.22 12.73
N GLU A 27 23.44 10.21 12.79
CA GLU A 27 23.80 11.64 12.86
C GLU A 27 23.66 12.24 14.28
N ALA A 28 23.22 11.45 15.25
CA ALA A 28 22.88 11.92 16.60
C ALA A 28 24.10 12.28 17.46
N SER A 29 23.94 13.31 18.31
CA SER A 29 24.91 13.64 19.34
C SER A 29 25.03 12.52 20.39
N PRO A 30 26.18 12.39 21.09
CA PRO A 30 26.39 11.34 22.09
C PRO A 30 25.32 11.29 23.20
N GLU A 31 24.74 12.45 23.54
CA GLU A 31 23.66 12.58 24.52
C GLU A 31 22.32 12.03 23.99
N MET A 32 22.00 12.30 22.73
CA MET A 32 20.81 11.78 22.05
C MET A 32 20.91 10.26 21.85
N ILE A 33 22.10 9.76 21.51
CA ILE A 33 22.38 8.32 21.42
C ILE A 33 22.15 7.65 22.78
N ALA A 34 22.52 8.29 23.89
CA ALA A 34 22.29 7.76 25.23
C ALA A 34 20.79 7.67 25.58
N MET A 35 19.96 8.62 25.12
CA MET A 35 18.50 8.58 25.29
C MET A 35 17.83 7.51 24.42
N LEU A 36 18.36 7.26 23.22
CA LEU A 36 17.84 6.27 22.27
C LEU A 36 18.40 4.85 22.51
N LYS A 37 19.34 4.71 23.45
CA LYS A 37 20.00 3.46 23.80
C LYS A 37 18.99 2.44 24.32
N GLY A 38 18.62 1.48 23.47
CA GLY A 38 17.61 0.45 23.73
C GLY A 38 16.43 0.44 22.75
N TRP A 39 16.14 1.58 22.13
CA TRP A 39 15.17 1.70 21.03
C TRP A 39 15.77 1.34 19.69
N ASP A 40 17.04 1.69 19.50
CA ASP A 40 17.82 1.27 18.34
C ASP A 40 18.59 -0.02 18.67
N LYS A 41 17.93 -1.16 18.45
CA LYS A 41 18.69 -2.39 18.21
C LYS A 41 19.12 -2.35 16.75
N LYS A 42 20.44 -2.24 16.56
CA LYS A 42 21.10 -2.41 15.26
C LYS A 42 20.82 -3.77 14.63
N ASP A 43 20.49 -4.75 15.47
CA ASP A 43 20.11 -6.10 15.05
C ASP A 43 18.69 -6.13 14.48
N TRP A 44 18.54 -6.86 13.38
CA TRP A 44 17.26 -7.10 12.76
C TRP A 44 16.41 -7.99 13.66
N ASN A 45 15.25 -7.48 14.06
CA ASN A 45 14.30 -8.27 14.84
C ASN A 45 13.33 -9.05 13.92
N LEU A 46 12.55 -9.99 14.49
CA LEU A 46 11.57 -10.77 13.74
C LEU A 46 10.50 -9.89 13.06
N MET A 47 10.10 -8.79 13.69
CA MET A 47 9.12 -7.86 13.12
C MET A 47 9.70 -7.07 11.94
N ASP A 48 10.99 -6.71 11.95
CA ASP A 48 11.69 -6.10 10.83
C ASP A 48 11.65 -7.04 9.62
N GLN A 49 11.92 -8.34 9.84
CA GLN A 49 11.89 -9.37 8.79
C GLN A 49 10.49 -9.60 8.22
N ILE A 50 9.47 -9.73 9.08
CA ILE A 50 8.08 -9.92 8.65
C ILE A 50 7.58 -8.68 7.89
N SER A 51 7.88 -7.49 8.39
CA SER A 51 7.49 -6.23 7.76
C SER A 51 8.12 -6.07 6.37
N LEU A 52 9.41 -6.39 6.24
CA LEU A 52 10.09 -6.39 4.95
C LEU A 52 9.51 -7.45 4.00
N GLY A 53 9.21 -8.65 4.50
CA GLY A 53 8.58 -9.71 3.71
C GLY A 53 7.22 -9.31 3.15
N LEU A 54 6.38 -8.67 3.97
CA LEU A 54 5.09 -8.12 3.53
C LEU A 54 5.29 -7.02 2.48
N PHE A 55 6.25 -6.11 2.70
CA PHE A 55 6.57 -5.05 1.76
C PHE A 55 6.95 -5.60 0.38
N ILE A 56 7.85 -6.60 0.34
CA ILE A 56 8.24 -7.28 -0.91
C ILE A 56 7.02 -7.93 -1.57
N PHE A 57 6.21 -8.67 -0.81
CA PHE A 57 5.05 -9.38 -1.36
C PHE A 57 4.02 -8.44 -2.01
N PHE A 58 3.72 -7.30 -1.37
CA PHE A 58 2.84 -6.29 -1.97
C PHE A 58 3.49 -5.62 -3.18
N TYR A 59 4.79 -5.35 -3.13
CA TYR A 59 5.49 -4.71 -4.22
C TYR A 59 5.58 -5.58 -5.47
N VAL A 60 5.74 -6.90 -5.31
CA VAL A 60 5.75 -7.86 -6.42
C VAL A 60 4.49 -7.73 -7.28
N LYS A 61 3.32 -7.54 -6.65
CA LYS A 61 2.06 -7.33 -7.39
C LYS A 61 2.08 -6.05 -8.22
N PHE A 62 2.58 -4.95 -7.65
CA PHE A 62 2.73 -3.68 -8.37
C PHE A 62 3.71 -3.82 -9.54
N PHE A 63 4.89 -4.38 -9.28
CA PHE A 63 5.92 -4.56 -10.29
C PHE A 63 5.42 -5.45 -11.43
N ALA A 64 4.70 -6.54 -11.13
CA ALA A 64 4.11 -7.40 -12.15
C ALA A 64 3.08 -6.66 -13.00
N MET A 65 2.21 -5.85 -12.39
CA MET A 65 1.22 -5.05 -13.12
C MET A 65 1.88 -4.04 -14.07
N VAL A 66 2.81 -3.22 -13.56
CA VAL A 66 3.51 -2.23 -14.39
C VAL A 66 4.37 -2.90 -15.47
N SER A 67 5.01 -4.02 -15.15
CA SER A 67 5.82 -4.76 -16.12
C SER A 67 4.99 -5.32 -17.26
N VAL A 68 3.73 -5.72 -17.01
CA VAL A 68 2.80 -6.19 -18.04
C VAL A 68 2.26 -5.04 -18.88
N GLU A 69 1.96 -3.89 -18.27
CA GLU A 69 1.37 -2.74 -18.98
C GLU A 69 2.39 -1.93 -19.77
N GLU A 70 3.58 -1.73 -19.21
CA GLU A 70 4.58 -0.78 -19.72
C GLU A 70 5.91 -1.44 -20.11
N GLY A 71 6.09 -2.72 -19.77
CA GLY A 71 7.31 -3.48 -19.97
C GLY A 71 8.21 -3.52 -18.73
N VAL A 72 8.98 -4.59 -18.60
CA VAL A 72 9.85 -4.88 -17.43
C VAL A 72 10.84 -3.74 -17.15
N GLY A 73 11.40 -3.13 -18.19
CA GLY A 73 12.34 -2.00 -18.04
C GLY A 73 11.70 -0.78 -17.36
N ARG A 74 10.45 -0.45 -17.73
CA ARG A 74 9.70 0.62 -17.06
C ARG A 74 9.31 0.22 -15.64
N GLY A 75 9.00 -1.04 -15.39
CA GLY A 75 8.81 -1.58 -14.03
C GLY A 75 9.99 -1.28 -13.09
N TRP A 76 11.22 -1.44 -13.57
CA TRP A 76 12.43 -1.10 -12.80
C TRP A 76 12.59 0.41 -12.58
N GLN A 77 12.29 1.24 -13.57
CA GLN A 77 12.32 2.70 -13.42
C GLN A 77 11.31 3.16 -12.37
N HIS A 78 10.09 2.63 -12.40
CA HIS A 78 9.07 2.90 -11.39
C HIS A 78 9.49 2.45 -9.99
N LEU A 79 10.15 1.29 -9.86
CA LEU A 79 10.71 0.83 -8.58
C LEU A 79 11.72 1.82 -8.00
N LEU A 80 12.67 2.27 -8.82
CA LEU A 80 13.67 3.23 -8.36
C LEU A 80 13.03 4.57 -7.99
N TYR A 81 12.04 5.03 -8.77
CA TYR A 81 11.32 6.26 -8.47
C TYR A 81 10.53 6.17 -7.16
N HIS A 82 9.84 5.06 -6.94
CA HIS A 82 9.06 4.86 -5.73
C HIS A 82 9.93 4.65 -4.49
N LEU A 83 11.08 4.00 -4.62
CA LEU A 83 12.04 3.84 -3.52
C LEU A 83 12.63 5.20 -3.10
N LYS A 84 13.00 6.04 -4.09
CA LYS A 84 13.50 7.41 -3.83
C LYS A 84 12.45 8.32 -3.19
N SER A 85 11.21 8.21 -3.62
CA SER A 85 10.11 9.06 -3.13
C SER A 85 9.46 8.52 -1.86
N PHE A 86 9.92 7.37 -1.34
CA PHE A 86 9.24 6.58 -0.30
C PHE A 86 7.75 6.30 -0.60
N SER A 87 7.33 6.40 -1.88
CA SER A 87 5.93 6.31 -2.28
C SER A 87 5.42 4.87 -2.32
N ILE A 88 6.32 3.88 -2.30
CA ILE A 88 5.94 2.45 -2.26
C ILE A 88 5.03 2.19 -1.06
N LEU A 89 5.38 2.76 0.10
CA LEU A 89 4.65 2.59 1.35
C LEU A 89 3.26 3.27 1.31
N HIS A 90 3.15 4.40 0.62
CA HIS A 90 1.87 5.08 0.40
C HIS A 90 0.96 4.26 -0.54
N PHE A 91 1.52 3.76 -1.64
CA PHE A 91 0.78 2.98 -2.64
C PHE A 91 0.15 1.71 -2.06
N THR A 92 0.88 0.97 -1.24
CA THR A 92 0.36 -0.26 -0.61
C THR A 92 -0.76 0.03 0.39
N PHE A 93 -0.65 1.11 1.17
CA PHE A 93 -1.73 1.57 2.05
C PHE A 93 -2.97 1.96 1.26
N THR A 94 -2.81 2.75 0.20
CA THR A 94 -3.91 3.15 -0.68
C THR A 94 -4.63 1.92 -1.22
N ILE A 95 -3.94 0.98 -1.89
CA ILE A 95 -4.58 -0.24 -2.43
C ILE A 95 -5.31 -1.05 -1.35
N GLY A 96 -4.73 -1.19 -0.15
CA GLY A 96 -5.36 -1.93 0.94
C GLY A 96 -6.69 -1.30 1.37
N THR A 97 -6.72 0.03 1.50
CA THR A 97 -7.96 0.75 1.85
C THR A 97 -9.03 0.67 0.76
N TRP A 98 -8.64 0.81 -0.51
CA TRP A 98 -9.55 0.68 -1.66
C TRP A 98 -10.16 -0.71 -1.78
N THR A 99 -9.34 -1.75 -1.63
CA THR A 99 -9.80 -3.14 -1.73
C THR A 99 -10.80 -3.46 -0.62
N SER A 100 -10.54 -3.00 0.61
CA SER A 100 -11.49 -3.18 1.72
C SER A 100 -12.82 -2.45 1.47
N ALA A 101 -12.78 -1.24 0.92
CA ALA A 101 -13.99 -0.48 0.60
C ALA A 101 -14.80 -1.15 -0.53
N PHE A 102 -14.11 -1.68 -1.55
CA PHE A 102 -14.75 -2.42 -2.63
C PHE A 102 -15.44 -3.69 -2.14
N ASP A 103 -14.78 -4.45 -1.25
CA ASP A 103 -15.32 -5.68 -0.66
C ASP A 103 -16.59 -5.40 0.17
N ASP A 104 -16.60 -4.32 0.97
CA ASP A 104 -17.79 -3.86 1.70
C ASP A 104 -18.95 -3.52 0.76
N THR A 105 -18.63 -2.95 -0.41
CA THR A 105 -19.64 -2.59 -1.40
C THR A 105 -20.27 -3.84 -2.03
N MET A 106 -19.47 -4.89 -2.25
CA MET A 106 -19.93 -6.19 -2.75
C MET A 106 -20.71 -6.98 -1.69
N LEU A 107 -20.20 -7.12 -0.47
CA LEU A 107 -20.79 -7.95 0.58
C LEU A 107 -22.09 -7.37 1.13
N TYR A 108 -22.14 -6.05 1.33
CA TYR A 108 -23.30 -5.38 1.93
C TYR A 108 -24.20 -4.68 0.91
N GLY A 109 -23.94 -4.86 -0.39
CA GLY A 109 -24.79 -4.32 -1.45
C GLY A 109 -24.84 -2.79 -1.47
N ARG A 110 -23.80 -2.09 -1.00
CA ARG A 110 -23.71 -0.61 -1.04
C ARG A 110 -23.39 -0.07 -2.45
N ALA A 111 -23.52 -0.91 -3.47
CA ALA A 111 -23.33 -0.60 -4.87
C ALA A 111 -24.28 0.54 -5.28
N LYS A 112 -23.72 1.71 -5.64
CA LYS A 112 -24.52 2.81 -6.18
C LYS A 112 -25.00 2.44 -7.58
N TYR A 113 -26.31 2.53 -7.81
CA TYR A 113 -26.90 2.35 -9.13
C TYR A 113 -26.33 3.39 -10.10
N GLN A 114 -25.76 2.92 -11.21
CA GLN A 114 -25.32 3.78 -12.32
C GLN A 114 -26.42 3.83 -13.36
N ASN A 115 -26.87 5.04 -13.72
CA ASN A 115 -27.98 5.22 -14.65
C ASN A 115 -27.55 4.81 -16.07
N ALA A 116 -28.18 3.75 -16.61
CA ALA A 116 -27.92 3.25 -17.97
C ALA A 116 -28.72 4.01 -19.06
N GLY A 117 -29.44 5.07 -18.69
CA GLY A 117 -30.18 5.94 -19.63
C GLY A 117 -31.44 5.31 -20.26
N ARG A 118 -31.72 4.03 -20.02
CA ARG A 118 -32.89 3.29 -20.55
C ARG A 118 -33.50 2.29 -19.55
N GLY A 119 -33.71 2.73 -18.31
CA GLY A 119 -34.35 1.92 -17.26
C GLY A 119 -33.41 0.97 -16.51
N ILE A 120 -33.98 0.12 -15.66
CA ILE A 120 -33.22 -0.84 -14.83
C ILE A 120 -32.80 -2.01 -15.72
N GLN A 121 -31.50 -2.09 -16.01
CA GLN A 121 -30.90 -3.23 -16.68
C GLN A 121 -30.03 -4.01 -15.70
N ILE A 122 -30.34 -5.29 -15.51
CA ILE A 122 -29.49 -6.22 -14.76
C ILE A 122 -28.60 -6.90 -15.79
N VAL A 123 -27.29 -6.64 -15.73
CA VAL A 123 -26.31 -7.21 -16.66
C VAL A 123 -25.25 -7.98 -15.87
N HIS A 124 -24.98 -9.22 -16.28
CA HIS A 124 -23.83 -9.95 -15.77
C HIS A 124 -22.56 -9.37 -16.40
N ARG A 125 -21.69 -8.79 -15.57
CA ARG A 125 -20.44 -8.14 -16.01
C ARG A 125 -19.27 -8.89 -15.39
N ASP A 126 -18.22 -9.12 -16.17
CA ASP A 126 -16.97 -9.68 -15.65
C ASP A 126 -16.42 -8.84 -14.50
N PHE A 127 -15.74 -9.50 -13.56
CA PHE A 127 -15.07 -8.85 -12.43
C PHE A 127 -14.18 -7.68 -12.84
N ARG A 128 -13.45 -7.82 -13.96
CA ARG A 128 -12.58 -6.74 -14.48
C ARG A 128 -13.36 -5.47 -14.85
N HIS A 129 -14.58 -5.61 -15.36
CA HIS A 129 -15.44 -4.48 -15.70
C HIS A 129 -16.01 -3.82 -14.44
N LEU A 130 -16.41 -4.61 -13.45
CA LEU A 130 -16.83 -4.10 -12.14
C LEU A 130 -15.68 -3.38 -11.46
N TRP A 131 -14.51 -3.99 -11.39
CA TRP A 131 -13.30 -3.40 -10.82
C TRP A 131 -12.98 -2.04 -11.45
N ARG A 132 -12.95 -1.92 -12.79
CA ARG A 132 -12.70 -0.62 -13.45
C ARG A 132 -13.76 0.44 -13.13
N MET A 133 -15.03 0.05 -13.03
CA MET A 133 -16.12 0.98 -12.70
C MET A 133 -15.99 1.55 -11.28
N TYR A 134 -15.52 0.74 -10.33
CA TYR A 134 -15.34 1.17 -8.94
C TYR A 134 -13.95 1.75 -8.64
N LEU A 135 -12.91 1.38 -9.40
CA LEU A 135 -11.55 1.91 -9.29
C LEU A 135 -11.40 3.30 -9.95
N SER A 136 -12.41 3.80 -10.68
CA SER A 136 -12.37 5.13 -11.27
C SER A 136 -13.24 6.13 -10.49
N PRO A 137 -12.69 6.82 -9.46
CA PRO A 137 -13.38 8.00 -8.91
C PRO A 137 -12.58 9.31 -8.91
N HIS A 138 -11.46 9.49 -9.64
CA HIS A 138 -10.59 10.67 -9.37
C HIS A 138 -9.98 11.44 -10.55
N TRP A 139 -10.43 11.29 -11.80
CA TRP A 139 -10.01 12.19 -12.89
C TRP A 139 -11.20 12.82 -13.62
N GLN A 140 -12.10 13.41 -12.83
CA GLN A 140 -12.97 14.51 -13.24
C GLN A 140 -12.81 15.65 -12.24
#